data_AF-A0A1B8Y419-F1
#
_entry.id   AF-A0A1B8Y419-F1
#
_cell.length_a   1.000
_cell.length_b   1.000
_cell.length_c   1.000
_cell.angle_alpha   90.00
_cell.angle_beta   90.00
_cell.angle_gamma   90.00
#
_symmetry.space_group_name_H-M   'P 1'
#
loop_
_entity.id
_entity.type
_entity.pdbx_description
1 polymer ?
#
loop_
_entity_poly.entity_id
_entity_poly.type
_entity_poly.pdbx_seq_one_letter_code
_entity_poly.pdbx_strand_id
1 'polypeptide(L)'
;VFLDTVGPAEKYQDKLKKIFPELDVTVRPKADSLFPVVSAASICAKVARDRVVKDWKFVEDLGDPDAEYGSGYPNDPKTKDWLSRHLDPVFGYPQFVRFSWSTTQTILGNKAAPVSWGDEDDDSGGKSSTPSVLSFFSAPKDASQPQSHRFFQERNLKPLLEF
;
A
#
# COMPACT_ATOMS: atom_id res chain seq x y z
N VAL A 1 -30.21 5.24 11.82
CA VAL A 1 -29.17 5.23 10.76
C VAL A 1 -28.99 3.80 10.28
N PHE A 2 -29.09 3.55 8.98
CA PHE A 2 -28.94 2.22 8.40
C PHE A 2 -27.68 2.16 7.54
N LEU A 3 -26.88 1.12 7.71
CA LEU A 3 -25.64 0.92 6.93
C LEU A 3 -25.60 -0.47 6.32
N ASP A 4 -25.12 -0.53 5.08
CA ASP A 4 -24.67 -1.76 4.44
C ASP A 4 -23.22 -2.04 4.85
N THR A 5 -22.88 -3.32 5.02
CA THR A 5 -21.53 -3.74 5.38
C THR A 5 -21.09 -4.96 4.61
N VAL A 6 -19.79 -5.02 4.35
CA VAL A 6 -19.11 -6.27 4.03
C VAL A 6 -18.52 -6.83 5.33
N GLY A 7 -18.66 -8.14 5.55
CA GLY A 7 -18.14 -8.79 6.77
C GLY A 7 -19.04 -8.64 8.02
N PRO A 8 -18.47 -8.80 9.23
CA PRO A 8 -19.25 -8.91 10.47
C PRO A 8 -19.94 -7.60 10.89
N ALA A 9 -21.26 -7.57 10.81
CA ALA A 9 -22.06 -6.37 11.11
C ALA A 9 -21.97 -5.91 12.57
N GLU A 10 -21.90 -6.85 13.52
CA GLU A 10 -21.86 -6.56 14.96
C GLU A 10 -20.67 -5.68 15.34
N LYS A 11 -19.46 -6.05 14.89
CA LYS A 11 -18.24 -5.28 15.16
C LYS A 11 -18.32 -3.86 14.64
N TYR A 12 -18.90 -3.67 13.45
CA TYR A 12 -19.01 -2.34 12.85
C TYR A 12 -20.10 -1.52 13.53
N GLN A 13 -21.22 -2.14 13.91
CA GLN A 13 -22.27 -1.50 14.68
C GLN A 13 -21.76 -1.03 16.05
N ASP A 14 -21.02 -1.87 16.77
CA ASP A 14 -20.44 -1.52 18.08
C ASP A 14 -19.46 -0.36 17.96
N LYS A 15 -18.64 -0.35 16.90
CA LYS A 15 -17.73 0.76 16.60
C LYS A 15 -18.51 2.06 16.39
N LEU A 16 -19.58 2.03 15.59
CA LEU A 16 -20.37 3.22 15.29
C LEU A 16 -21.18 3.71 16.49
N LYS A 17 -21.74 2.80 17.31
CA LYS A 17 -22.46 3.17 18.54
C LYS A 17 -21.54 3.83 19.57
N LYS A 18 -20.26 3.43 19.64
CA LYS A 18 -19.26 4.11 20.48
C LYS A 18 -18.98 5.54 20.03
N ILE A 19 -19.00 5.79 18.72
CA ILE A 19 -18.72 7.12 18.14
C ILE A 19 -19.99 8.00 18.19
N PHE A 20 -21.16 7.40 17.97
CA PHE A 20 -22.46 8.08 17.89
C PHE A 20 -23.46 7.46 18.88
N PRO A 21 -23.31 7.71 20.19
CA PRO A 21 -24.13 7.07 21.22
C PRO A 21 -25.60 7.48 21.19
N GLU A 22 -25.91 8.67 20.67
CA GLU A 22 -27.27 9.21 20.62
C GLU A 22 -28.07 8.71 19.40
N LEU A 23 -27.41 8.08 18.43
CA LEU A 23 -28.04 7.61 17.21
C LEU A 23 -28.40 6.13 17.31
N ASP A 24 -29.63 5.78 16.91
CA ASP A 24 -29.98 4.38 16.69
C ASP A 24 -29.34 3.88 15.38
N VAL A 25 -28.20 3.20 15.51
CA VAL A 25 -27.42 2.66 14.39
C VAL A 25 -27.73 1.17 14.19
N THR A 26 -28.21 0.83 13.00
CA THR A 26 -28.43 -0.53 12.53
C THR A 26 -27.51 -0.84 11.35
N VAL A 27 -26.66 -1.85 11.50
CA VAL A 27 -25.76 -2.35 10.44
C VAL A 27 -26.22 -3.73 10.01
N ARG A 28 -26.39 -3.96 8.70
CA ARG A 28 -26.77 -5.27 8.16
C ARG A 28 -26.01 -5.59 6.88
N PRO A 29 -25.70 -6.87 6.60
CA PRO A 29 -25.26 -7.27 5.28
C PRO A 29 -26.42 -7.15 4.28
N LYS A 30 -26.14 -6.69 3.05
CA LYS A 30 -27.12 -6.48 1.99
C LYS A 30 -28.24 -5.51 2.40
N ALA A 31 -27.90 -4.48 3.17
CA ALA A 31 -28.87 -3.52 3.70
C ALA A 31 -29.55 -2.71 2.58
N ASP A 32 -28.88 -2.55 1.43
CA ASP A 32 -29.43 -1.93 0.22
C ASP A 32 -30.64 -2.68 -0.38
N SER A 33 -30.73 -4.00 -0.13
CA SER A 33 -31.87 -4.82 -0.54
C SER A 33 -33.00 -4.85 0.50
N LEU A 34 -32.71 -4.41 1.73
CA LEU A 34 -33.64 -4.47 2.87
C LEU A 34 -34.28 -3.11 3.17
N PHE A 35 -33.54 -2.02 2.96
CA PHE A 35 -33.96 -0.68 3.33
C PHE A 35 -33.89 0.25 2.11
N PRO A 36 -35.02 0.82 1.65
CA PRO A 36 -35.03 1.72 0.49
C PRO A 36 -34.07 2.91 0.60
N VAL A 37 -33.88 3.44 1.82
CA VAL A 37 -32.94 4.54 2.08
C VAL A 37 -31.48 4.17 1.81
N VAL A 38 -31.09 2.92 2.11
CA VAL A 38 -29.74 2.41 1.83
C VAL A 38 -29.60 2.09 0.33
N SER A 39 -30.68 1.62 -0.31
CA SER A 39 -30.73 1.43 -1.76
C SER A 39 -30.48 2.74 -2.51
N ALA A 40 -31.17 3.82 -2.12
CA ALA A 40 -30.99 5.15 -2.69
C ALA A 40 -29.53 5.65 -2.50
N ALA A 41 -28.96 5.48 -1.30
CA ALA A 41 -27.56 5.82 -1.04
C ALA A 41 -26.60 5.03 -1.95
N SER A 42 -26.88 3.75 -2.19
CA SER A 42 -26.10 2.88 -3.07
C SER A 42 -26.12 3.35 -4.53
N ILE A 43 -27.27 3.84 -5.02
CA ILE A 43 -27.39 4.45 -6.35
C ILE A 43 -26.54 5.72 -6.42
N CYS A 44 -26.70 6.63 -5.46
CA CYS A 44 -25.94 7.88 -5.41
C CYS A 44 -24.43 7.61 -5.41
N ALA A 45 -23.96 6.65 -4.62
CA ALA A 45 -22.55 6.29 -4.54
C ALA A 45 -22.01 5.75 -5.88
N LYS A 46 -22.75 4.86 -6.56
CA LYS A 46 -22.34 4.30 -7.85
C LYS A 46 -22.29 5.36 -8.95
N VAL A 47 -23.35 6.17 -9.07
CA VAL A 47 -23.40 7.24 -10.09
C VAL A 47 -22.30 8.27 -9.87
N ALA A 48 -22.03 8.65 -8.62
CA ALA A 48 -20.94 9.57 -8.30
C ALA A 48 -19.57 8.98 -8.65
N ARG A 49 -19.33 7.70 -8.31
CA ARG A 49 -18.10 6.99 -8.68
C ARG A 49 -17.90 7.00 -10.20
N ASP A 50 -18.89 6.54 -10.95
CA ASP A 50 -18.77 6.36 -12.40
C ASP A 50 -18.53 7.71 -13.09
N ARG A 51 -19.16 8.78 -12.59
CA ARG A 51 -18.91 10.15 -13.04
C ARG A 51 -17.48 10.61 -12.77
N VAL A 52 -16.98 10.43 -11.54
CA VAL A 52 -15.61 10.85 -11.17
C VAL A 52 -14.56 10.10 -11.98
N VAL A 53 -14.77 8.80 -12.21
CA VAL A 53 -13.86 7.97 -13.00
C VAL A 53 -13.89 8.38 -14.48
N LYS A 54 -15.07 8.64 -15.04
CA LYS A 54 -15.23 9.10 -16.42
C LYS A 54 -14.62 10.49 -16.67
N ASP A 55 -14.82 11.41 -15.73
CA ASP A 55 -14.35 12.79 -15.82
C ASP A 55 -12.94 12.98 -15.20
N TRP A 56 -12.25 11.87 -14.90
CA TRP A 56 -10.94 11.91 -14.25
C TRP A 56 -9.91 12.62 -15.14
N LYS A 57 -9.16 13.55 -14.54
CA LYS A 57 -8.05 14.24 -15.18
C LYS A 57 -6.76 13.77 -14.53
N PHE A 58 -5.90 13.13 -15.30
CA PHE A 58 -4.57 12.78 -14.84
C PHE A 58 -3.79 14.05 -14.52
N VAL A 59 -3.07 14.03 -13.40
CA VAL A 59 -2.23 15.15 -12.95
C VAL A 59 -0.88 15.08 -13.68
N GLU A 60 -0.47 13.87 -14.03
CA GLU A 60 0.72 13.54 -14.78
C GLU A 60 0.53 13.81 -16.28
N ASP A 61 1.59 14.26 -16.95
CA ASP A 61 1.63 14.38 -18.41
C ASP A 61 1.87 12.98 -19.03
N LEU A 62 0.78 12.24 -19.19
CA LEU A 62 0.80 10.88 -19.76
C LEU A 62 0.74 10.90 -21.30
N GLY A 63 0.84 12.07 -21.95
CA GLY A 63 0.62 12.22 -23.38
C GLY A 63 -0.86 12.12 -23.74
N ASP A 64 -1.22 11.13 -24.58
CA ASP A 64 -2.62 10.77 -24.86
C ASP A 64 -3.01 9.61 -23.92
N PRO A 65 -3.56 9.91 -22.73
CA PRO A 65 -3.90 8.85 -21.78
C PRO A 65 -4.98 7.97 -22.40
N ASP A 66 -4.64 6.71 -22.63
CA ASP A 66 -5.59 5.69 -23.03
C ASP A 66 -6.70 5.61 -21.97
N ALA A 67 -7.86 6.19 -22.29
CA ALA A 67 -9.02 6.23 -21.40
C ALA A 67 -9.71 4.85 -21.30
N GLU A 68 -9.24 3.84 -22.02
CA GLU A 68 -9.77 2.48 -22.00
C GLU A 68 -9.05 1.58 -20.97
N TYR A 69 -9.11 1.96 -19.69
CA TYR A 69 -8.57 1.15 -18.57
C TYR A 69 -9.49 -0.01 -18.12
N GLY A 70 -10.58 -0.27 -18.85
CA GLY A 70 -11.56 -1.32 -18.52
C GLY A 70 -12.42 -0.97 -17.30
N SER A 71 -12.81 -1.99 -16.53
CA SER A 71 -13.68 -1.83 -15.35
C SER A 71 -12.96 -1.29 -14.11
N GLY A 72 -11.63 -1.28 -14.11
CA GLY A 72 -10.80 -0.90 -12.97
C GLY A 72 -10.68 -1.97 -11.88
N TYR A 73 -11.24 -3.16 -12.10
CA TYR A 73 -11.10 -4.28 -11.17
C TYR A 73 -9.88 -5.15 -11.49
N PRO A 74 -9.22 -5.75 -10.48
CA PRO A 74 -7.99 -6.49 -10.70
C PRO A 74 -8.21 -7.81 -11.43
N ASN A 75 -9.45 -8.27 -11.58
CA ASN A 75 -9.79 -9.48 -12.33
C ASN A 75 -10.10 -9.21 -13.81
N ASP A 76 -10.22 -7.95 -14.22
CA ASP A 76 -10.49 -7.59 -15.59
C ASP A 76 -9.21 -7.66 -16.45
N PRO A 77 -9.19 -8.46 -17.52
CA PRO A 77 -8.04 -8.52 -18.44
C PRO A 77 -7.65 -7.16 -19.00
N LYS A 78 -8.62 -6.29 -19.34
CA LYS A 78 -8.34 -4.95 -19.88
C LYS A 78 -7.62 -4.07 -18.86
N THR A 79 -8.04 -4.12 -17.60
CA THR A 79 -7.39 -3.37 -16.52
C THR A 79 -5.97 -3.86 -16.26
N LYS A 80 -5.72 -5.18 -16.27
CA LYS A 80 -4.36 -5.73 -16.12
C LYS A 80 -3.43 -5.34 -17.27
N ASP A 81 -3.96 -5.34 -18.49
CA ASP A 81 -3.24 -4.90 -19.69
C ASP A 81 -2.89 -3.41 -19.60
N TRP A 82 -3.87 -2.57 -19.24
CA TRP A 82 -3.65 -1.14 -19.04
C TRP A 82 -2.56 -0.87 -17.99
N LEU A 83 -2.60 -1.55 -16.85
CA LEU A 83 -1.55 -1.48 -15.82
C LEU A 83 -0.19 -1.92 -16.39
N SER A 84 -0.12 -2.98 -17.19
CA SER A 84 1.15 -3.41 -17.75
C SER A 84 1.75 -2.41 -18.74
N ARG A 85 0.91 -1.63 -19.45
CA ARG A 85 1.34 -0.63 -20.44
C ARG A 85 1.72 0.73 -19.84
N HIS A 86 1.10 1.11 -18.72
CA HIS A 86 1.28 2.42 -18.09
C HIS A 86 2.20 2.37 -16.86
N LEU A 87 3.13 1.43 -16.85
CA LEU A 87 4.13 1.31 -15.80
C LEU A 87 5.40 2.07 -16.21
N ASP A 88 5.74 3.11 -15.46
CA ASP A 88 7.04 3.76 -15.49
C ASP A 88 8.06 2.99 -14.61
N PRO A 89 9.30 2.76 -15.09
CA PRO A 89 10.29 2.01 -14.33
C PRO A 89 10.70 2.63 -13.00
N VAL A 90 10.63 3.96 -12.85
CA VAL A 90 11.08 4.68 -11.65
C VAL A 90 9.89 5.11 -10.80
N PHE A 91 8.90 5.75 -11.41
CA PHE A 91 7.75 6.32 -10.70
C PHE A 91 6.60 5.33 -10.50
N GLY A 92 6.61 4.20 -11.23
CA GLY A 92 5.54 3.22 -11.16
C GLY A 92 4.31 3.66 -11.94
N TYR A 93 3.27 4.12 -11.24
CA TYR A 93 1.96 4.41 -11.83
C TYR A 93 1.51 5.86 -11.61
N PRO A 94 0.59 6.39 -12.45
CA PRO A 94 -0.09 7.64 -12.13
C PRO A 94 -0.95 7.50 -10.86
N GLN A 95 -1.25 8.62 -10.19
CA GLN A 95 -2.02 8.70 -8.95
C GLN A 95 -3.43 8.08 -9.03
N PHE A 96 -3.94 7.88 -10.25
CA PHE A 96 -5.19 7.16 -10.50
C PHE A 96 -5.16 5.71 -9.98
N VAL A 97 -3.97 5.07 -9.98
CA VAL A 97 -3.80 3.67 -9.58
C VAL A 97 -3.62 3.55 -8.06
N ARG A 98 -4.28 2.55 -7.48
CA ARG A 98 -4.12 2.21 -6.06
C ARG A 98 -2.84 1.38 -5.87
N PHE A 99 -1.80 2.00 -5.32
CA PHE A 99 -0.52 1.34 -5.02
C PHE A 99 -0.62 0.26 -3.94
N SER A 100 -1.61 0.34 -3.04
CA SER A 100 -1.83 -0.64 -1.98
C SER A 100 -2.48 -1.94 -2.44
N TRP A 101 -2.87 -2.05 -3.72
CA TRP A 101 -3.45 -3.27 -4.26
C TRP A 101 -2.38 -4.30 -4.57
N SER A 102 -2.61 -5.57 -4.17
CA SER A 102 -1.66 -6.67 -4.37
C SER A 102 -1.27 -6.86 -5.83
N THR A 103 -2.23 -6.69 -6.77
CA THR A 103 -1.95 -6.74 -8.21
C THR A 103 -0.96 -5.65 -8.63
N THR A 104 -1.15 -4.42 -8.15
CA THR A 104 -0.25 -3.29 -8.42
C THR A 104 1.14 -3.54 -7.83
N GLN A 105 1.21 -3.95 -6.56
CA GLN A 105 2.46 -4.28 -5.86
C GLN A 105 3.24 -5.39 -6.56
N THR A 106 2.55 -6.44 -7.01
CA THR A 106 3.18 -7.56 -7.72
C THR A 106 3.76 -7.11 -9.06
N ILE A 107 3.05 -6.25 -9.81
CA ILE A 107 3.56 -5.75 -11.09
C ILE A 107 4.76 -4.81 -10.86
N LEU A 108 4.68 -3.92 -9.87
CA LEU A 108 5.78 -3.02 -9.50
C LEU A 108 7.04 -3.80 -9.11
N GLY A 109 6.92 -4.76 -8.19
CA GLY A 109 8.06 -5.54 -7.73
C GLY A 109 8.74 -6.38 -8.82
N ASN A 110 8.00 -6.76 -9.87
CA ASN A 110 8.53 -7.57 -10.96
C ASN A 110 9.12 -6.76 -12.13
N LYS A 111 8.62 -5.53 -12.37
CA LYS A 111 8.90 -4.78 -13.60
C LYS A 111 9.47 -3.38 -13.38
N ALA A 112 9.31 -2.79 -12.20
CA ALA A 112 9.86 -1.48 -11.87
C ALA A 112 11.23 -1.61 -11.17
N ALA A 113 11.92 -0.50 -11.02
CA ALA A 113 13.16 -0.42 -10.27
C ALA A 113 12.93 -0.78 -8.79
N PRO A 114 13.84 -1.52 -8.16
CA PRO A 114 13.72 -1.84 -6.75
C PRO A 114 13.86 -0.57 -5.90
N VAL A 115 12.96 -0.42 -4.95
CA VAL A 115 12.96 0.68 -3.97
C VAL A 115 13.02 0.04 -2.59
N SER A 116 13.96 0.50 -1.76
CA SER A 116 14.04 0.12 -0.35
C SER A 116 13.66 1.30 0.52
N TRP A 117 12.67 1.13 1.38
CA TRP A 117 12.26 2.17 2.33
C TRP A 117 12.96 1.95 3.67
N GLY A 118 13.33 3.04 4.36
CA GLY A 118 14.04 2.96 5.65
C GLY A 118 13.25 2.31 6.79
N ASP A 119 11.95 2.12 6.57
CA ASP A 119 11.00 1.58 7.55
C ASP A 119 10.53 0.15 7.16
N GLU A 120 11.10 -0.44 6.11
CA GLU A 120 10.94 -1.86 5.82
C GLU A 120 11.71 -2.63 6.88
N ASP A 121 11.05 -2.90 8.01
CA ASP A 121 11.51 -3.93 8.94
C ASP A 121 11.80 -5.17 8.12
N ASP A 122 12.99 -5.71 8.33
CA ASP A 122 13.56 -6.89 7.67
C ASP A 122 12.78 -8.15 8.08
N ASP A 123 11.48 -8.21 7.76
CA ASP A 123 10.55 -9.32 8.03
C ASP A 123 10.83 -10.52 7.11
N SER A 124 12.04 -10.57 6.55
CA SER A 124 12.66 -11.74 5.96
C SER A 124 13.14 -12.70 7.05
N GLY A 125 12.26 -13.14 7.96
CA GLY A 125 12.39 -14.36 8.77
C GLY A 125 13.81 -14.77 9.18
N GLY A 126 14.62 -13.80 9.62
CA GLY A 126 16.02 -14.00 9.95
C GLY A 126 16.11 -14.84 11.20
N LYS A 127 16.32 -16.16 11.04
CA LYS A 127 16.65 -17.08 12.12
C LYS A 127 17.66 -16.38 13.02
N SER A 128 17.29 -16.12 14.27
CA SER A 128 18.21 -15.63 15.29
C SER A 128 19.38 -16.61 15.38
N SER A 129 20.47 -16.32 14.69
CA SER A 129 21.67 -17.14 14.75
C SER A 129 22.26 -16.95 16.13
N THR A 130 22.08 -17.92 17.01
CA THR A 130 22.83 -17.99 18.27
C THR A 130 24.31 -18.00 17.91
N PRO A 131 25.12 -17.08 18.48
CA PRO A 131 26.55 -17.05 18.16
C PRO A 131 27.20 -18.34 18.66
N SER A 132 27.92 -19.01 17.75
CA SER A 132 28.65 -20.24 18.06
C SER A 132 29.73 -19.97 19.11
N VAL A 133 29.83 -20.84 20.10
CA VAL A 133 30.82 -20.79 21.19
C VAL A 133 32.26 -20.79 20.68
N LEU A 134 32.50 -21.26 19.44
CA LEU A 134 33.82 -21.18 18.78
C LEU A 134 34.30 -19.74 18.54
N SER A 135 33.40 -18.76 18.43
CA SER A 135 33.76 -17.36 18.22
C SER A 135 34.54 -16.77 19.42
N PHE A 136 34.35 -17.30 20.63
CA PHE A 136 35.06 -16.88 21.84
C PHE A 136 36.52 -17.36 21.92
N PHE A 137 36.92 -18.36 21.13
CA PHE A 137 38.27 -18.93 21.14
C PHE A 137 39.15 -18.48 19.97
N SER A 138 38.67 -17.51 19.18
CA SER A 138 39.42 -16.93 18.06
C SER A 138 40.46 -15.93 18.60
N ALA A 139 41.74 -16.11 18.26
CA ALA A 139 42.78 -15.13 18.58
C ALA A 139 42.48 -13.77 17.92
N PRO A 140 42.75 -12.63 18.60
CA PRO A 140 42.50 -11.32 18.02
C PRO A 140 43.42 -11.13 16.80
N LYS A 141 42.83 -10.91 15.62
CA LYS A 141 43.57 -10.37 14.48
C LYS A 141 43.87 -8.90 14.80
N ASP A 142 45.14 -8.64 15.01
CA ASP A 142 45.72 -7.31 15.16
C ASP A 142 45.53 -6.53 13.85
N ALA A 143 44.59 -5.58 13.88
CA ALA A 143 44.47 -4.44 12.98
C ALA A 143 43.44 -3.50 13.61
N SER A 144 43.87 -2.70 14.59
CA SER A 144 43.05 -1.63 15.15
C SER A 144 42.76 -0.60 14.05
N GLN A 145 41.66 -0.77 13.31
CA GLN A 145 41.09 0.37 12.60
C GLN A 145 40.78 1.44 13.65
N PRO A 146 41.25 2.69 13.47
CA PRO A 146 40.98 3.74 14.43
C PRO A 146 39.46 3.84 14.62
N GLN A 147 38.99 3.66 15.85
CA GLN A 147 37.57 3.83 16.15
C GLN A 147 37.20 5.26 15.79
N SER A 148 36.34 5.40 14.77
CA SER A 148 35.82 6.68 14.32
C SER A 148 35.28 7.46 15.52
N HIS A 149 35.69 8.73 15.68
CA HIS A 149 35.20 9.56 16.78
C HIS A 149 33.66 9.62 16.74
N ARG A 150 33.04 9.68 17.94
CA ARG A 150 31.58 9.72 18.13
C ARG A 150 30.88 10.72 17.20
N PHE A 151 31.50 11.89 17.01
CA PHE A 151 31.03 12.94 16.10
C PHE A 151 30.68 12.43 14.68
N PHE A 152 31.52 11.56 14.09
CA PHE A 152 31.34 11.04 12.73
C PHE A 152 30.32 9.90 12.69
N GLN A 153 30.28 9.07 13.73
CA GLN A 153 29.32 7.97 13.84
C GLN A 153 27.88 8.50 13.90
N GLU A 154 27.61 9.50 14.76
CA GLU A 154 26.28 10.09 14.92
C GLU A 154 25.75 10.79 13.65
N ARG A 155 26.65 11.12 12.71
CA ARG A 155 26.32 11.87 11.48
C ARG A 155 26.42 11.01 10.22
N ASN A 156 26.65 9.70 10.36
CA ASN A 156 26.84 8.76 9.25
C ASN A 156 27.95 9.20 8.27
N LEU A 157 29.01 9.84 8.76
CA LEU A 157 30.13 10.31 7.95
C LEU A 157 31.24 9.24 7.91
N LYS A 158 31.69 8.89 6.70
CA LYS A 158 32.76 7.90 6.47
C LYS A 158 33.82 8.50 5.52
N PRO A 159 35.11 8.16 5.71
CA PRO A 159 36.16 8.55 4.76
C PRO A 159 35.90 7.90 3.40
N LEU A 160 36.05 8.67 2.32
CA LEU A 160 35.92 8.18 0.95
C LEU A 160 37.22 7.48 0.56
N LEU A 161 37.18 6.15 0.42
CA LEU A 161 38.37 5.35 0.13
C LEU A 161 38.54 5.07 -1.38
N GLU A 162 37.47 5.06 -2.16
CA GLU A 162 37.47 4.91 -3.62
C GLU A 162 36.29 5.67 -4.25
N PHE A 163 36.41 6.04 -5.53
CA PHE A 163 35.38 6.68 -6.37
C PHE A 163 34.72 5.66 -7.30
#